data_AF-A0A535L8Y4-F1
#
_entry.id   AF-A0A535L8Y4-F1
#
_cell.length_a   1.000
_cell.length_b   1.000
_cell.length_c   1.000
_cell.angle_alpha   90.00
_cell.angle_beta   90.00
_cell.angle_gamma   90.00
#
_symmetry.space_group_name_H-M   'P 1'
#
loop_
_entity.id
_entity.type
_entity.pdbx_description
1 polymer ?
#
loop_
_entity_poly.entity_id
_entity_poly.type
_entity_poly.pdbx_seq_one_letter_code
_entity_poly.pdbx_strand_id
1 'polypeptide(L)'
;MARLAALNNAVRTLEESVVRAKEAERLGYESVWVTQLPDARDAALVLAAYAAATQSVRLGTGVLPIYPRHPTAMAQMAASLDELSNGRFILGIGVSHKVTVEGMWGLKLEHPVESMREYVSIVRAGLVEGAASLEGKHFSAHWTYSAPRRGNLPIMLSALSPHMLELAGEVADGVVLWMCGPAY
;
A
#
# COMPACT_ATOMS: atom_id res chain seq x y z
N MET A 1 17.45 -3.34 -17.77
CA MET A 1 16.57 -4.54 -17.80
C MET A 1 15.22 -4.15 -17.23
N ALA A 2 14.13 -4.63 -17.80
CA ALA A 2 12.78 -4.40 -17.27
C ALA A 2 12.58 -5.20 -15.98
N ARG A 3 11.91 -4.59 -15.01
CA ARG A 3 11.57 -5.18 -13.71
C ARG A 3 10.15 -5.73 -13.80
N LEU A 4 9.97 -7.05 -13.61
CA LEU A 4 8.65 -7.70 -13.75
C LEU A 4 7.98 -7.91 -12.41
N ALA A 5 6.69 -7.64 -12.35
CA ALA A 5 5.84 -7.81 -11.18
C ALA A 5 4.65 -8.73 -11.51
N ALA A 6 4.23 -9.54 -10.53
CA ALA A 6 3.05 -10.41 -10.66
C ALA A 6 1.91 -9.90 -9.76
N LEU A 7 0.72 -9.67 -10.33
CA LEU A 7 -0.49 -9.43 -9.54
C LEU A 7 -1.10 -10.78 -9.13
N ASN A 8 -1.23 -11.03 -7.83
CA ASN A 8 -1.69 -12.32 -7.30
C ASN A 8 -2.71 -12.12 -6.18
N ASN A 9 -3.92 -11.70 -6.54
CA ASN A 9 -5.00 -11.59 -5.56
C ASN A 9 -5.46 -12.99 -5.12
N ALA A 10 -5.62 -13.20 -3.80
CA ALA A 10 -6.05 -14.46 -3.20
C ALA A 10 -7.56 -14.75 -3.39
N VAL A 11 -8.03 -14.71 -4.64
CA VAL A 11 -9.46 -14.75 -5.01
C VAL A 11 -10.09 -16.14 -4.79
N ARG A 12 -9.29 -17.22 -4.87
CA ARG A 12 -9.73 -18.59 -4.52
C ARG A 12 -9.39 -18.90 -3.06
N THR A 13 -8.43 -19.79 -2.83
CA THR A 13 -7.93 -20.09 -1.49
C THR A 13 -6.65 -19.31 -1.21
N LEU A 14 -6.39 -19.06 0.08
CA LEU A 14 -5.14 -18.44 0.50
C LEU A 14 -3.94 -19.35 0.15
N GLU A 15 -4.09 -20.66 0.36
CA GLU A 15 -3.06 -21.66 0.07
C GLU A 15 -2.62 -21.64 -1.40
N GLU A 16 -3.57 -21.68 -2.34
CA GLU A 16 -3.25 -21.62 -3.77
C GLU A 16 -2.51 -20.33 -4.13
N SER A 17 -2.89 -19.22 -3.48
CA SER A 17 -2.27 -17.93 -3.72
C SER A 17 -0.85 -17.86 -3.16
N VAL A 18 -0.59 -18.52 -2.02
CA VAL A 18 0.77 -18.69 -1.46
C VAL A 18 1.64 -19.53 -2.40
N VAL A 19 1.11 -20.61 -2.97
CA VAL A 19 1.81 -21.43 -3.97
C VAL A 19 2.22 -20.58 -5.18
N ARG A 20 1.32 -19.71 -5.67
CA ARG A 20 1.63 -18.79 -6.78
C ARG A 20 2.68 -17.74 -6.42
N ALA A 21 2.68 -17.23 -5.19
CA ALA A 21 3.70 -16.28 -4.74
C ALA A 21 5.10 -16.92 -4.74
N LYS A 22 5.22 -18.17 -4.26
CA LYS A 22 6.47 -18.96 -4.33
C LYS A 22 6.90 -19.24 -5.77
N GLU A 23 5.95 -19.52 -6.65
CA GLU A 23 6.24 -19.75 -8.06
C GLU A 23 6.72 -18.48 -8.77
N ALA A 24 6.12 -17.32 -8.49
CA ALA A 24 6.59 -16.03 -9.00
C ALA A 24 8.04 -15.74 -8.55
N GLU A 25 8.37 -16.01 -7.29
CA GLU A 25 9.75 -15.93 -6.80
C GLU A 25 10.69 -16.88 -7.56
N ARG A 26 10.30 -18.14 -7.73
CA ARG A 26 11.09 -19.15 -8.46
C ARG A 26 11.33 -18.76 -9.92
N LEU A 27 10.37 -18.09 -10.55
CA LEU A 27 10.47 -17.59 -11.92
C LEU A 27 11.25 -16.27 -12.05
N GLY A 28 11.71 -15.68 -10.95
CA GLY A 28 12.54 -14.48 -10.95
C GLY A 28 11.77 -13.17 -11.12
N TYR A 29 10.47 -13.14 -10.79
CA TYR A 29 9.75 -11.87 -10.67
C TYR A 29 10.38 -11.02 -9.56
N GLU A 30 10.49 -9.71 -9.78
CA GLU A 30 11.03 -8.80 -8.76
C GLU A 30 10.06 -8.63 -7.59
N SER A 31 8.76 -8.65 -7.88
CA SER A 31 7.74 -8.36 -6.89
C SER A 31 6.42 -9.08 -7.15
N VAL A 32 5.69 -9.36 -6.07
CA VAL A 32 4.31 -9.87 -6.08
C VAL A 32 3.42 -8.84 -5.41
N TRP A 33 2.30 -8.52 -6.05
CA TRP A 33 1.38 -7.47 -5.63
C TRP A 33 0.00 -8.01 -5.32
N VAL A 34 -0.65 -7.42 -4.32
CA VAL A 34 -2.04 -7.71 -3.92
C VAL A 34 -2.83 -6.42 -3.82
N THR A 35 -4.02 -6.39 -4.41
CA THR A 35 -4.97 -5.27 -4.35
C THR A 35 -6.01 -5.54 -3.29
N GLN A 36 -6.40 -4.52 -2.51
CA GLN A 36 -7.59 -4.62 -1.67
C GLN A 36 -8.84 -4.55 -2.53
N LEU A 37 -9.41 -5.71 -2.85
CA LEU A 37 -10.74 -5.78 -3.45
C LEU A 37 -11.80 -5.63 -2.35
N PRO A 38 -12.94 -4.98 -2.64
CA PRO A 38 -13.96 -4.71 -1.64
C PRO A 38 -14.73 -5.97 -1.20
N ASP A 39 -14.67 -7.04 -1.99
CA ASP A 39 -15.39 -8.31 -1.83
C ASP A 39 -14.44 -9.50 -1.65
N ALA A 40 -13.17 -9.25 -1.33
CA ALA A 40 -12.16 -10.30 -1.14
C ALA A 40 -11.43 -10.19 0.21
N ARG A 41 -10.39 -11.02 0.37
CA ARG A 41 -9.56 -11.06 1.57
C ARG A 41 -8.81 -9.74 1.78
N ASP A 42 -8.47 -9.45 3.03
CA ASP A 42 -7.59 -8.32 3.37
C ASP A 42 -6.21 -8.51 2.73
N ALA A 43 -5.78 -7.53 1.94
CA ALA A 43 -4.54 -7.61 1.16
C ALA A 43 -3.29 -7.66 2.05
N ALA A 44 -3.30 -6.98 3.20
CA ALA A 44 -2.16 -6.99 4.12
C ALA A 44 -1.99 -8.37 4.76
N LEU A 45 -3.08 -9.03 5.17
CA LEU A 45 -3.03 -10.39 5.72
C LEU A 45 -2.60 -11.43 4.68
N VAL A 46 -3.03 -11.26 3.42
CA VAL A 46 -2.55 -12.11 2.31
C VAL A 46 -1.04 -11.94 2.13
N LEU A 47 -0.54 -10.70 2.12
CA LEU A 47 0.90 -10.43 2.00
C LEU A 47 1.71 -10.91 3.21
N ALA A 48 1.13 -10.93 4.42
CA ALA A 48 1.76 -11.56 5.59
C ALA A 48 2.01 -13.06 5.34
N ALA A 49 1.03 -13.76 4.76
CA ALA A 49 1.19 -15.17 4.38
C ALA A 49 2.27 -15.34 3.29
N TYR A 50 2.36 -14.41 2.33
CA TYR A 50 3.41 -14.45 1.30
C TYR A 50 4.79 -14.17 1.90
N ALA A 51 4.89 -13.24 2.84
CA ALA A 51 6.12 -12.90 3.55
C ALA A 51 6.68 -14.12 4.29
N ALA A 52 5.83 -14.88 4.97
CA ALA A 52 6.22 -16.11 5.66
C ALA A 52 6.64 -17.25 4.72
N ALA A 53 6.16 -17.24 3.46
CA ALA A 53 6.35 -18.35 2.52
C ALA A 53 7.45 -18.11 1.46
N THR A 54 7.97 -16.89 1.36
CA THR A 54 8.96 -16.45 0.35
C THR A 54 10.16 -15.79 1.02
N GLN A 55 11.31 -15.70 0.33
CA GLN A 55 12.57 -15.27 0.95
C GLN A 55 13.15 -13.96 0.40
N SER A 56 12.87 -13.63 -0.85
CA SER A 56 13.60 -12.63 -1.64
C SER A 56 12.70 -11.75 -2.50
N VAL A 57 11.57 -12.27 -3.01
CA VAL A 57 10.65 -11.50 -3.83
C VAL A 57 10.04 -10.34 -3.04
N ARG A 58 9.95 -9.15 -3.64
CA ARG A 58 9.32 -8.00 -2.98
C ARG A 58 7.81 -8.17 -2.92
N LEU A 59 7.18 -7.59 -1.90
CA LEU A 59 5.76 -7.77 -1.63
C LEU A 59 5.08 -6.40 -1.59
N GLY A 60 4.15 -6.15 -2.50
CA GLY A 60 3.55 -4.82 -2.68
C GLY A 60 2.03 -4.81 -2.54
N THR A 61 1.47 -3.72 -2.02
CA THR A 61 0.02 -3.48 -2.15
C THR A 61 -0.27 -2.62 -3.37
N GLY A 62 -1.17 -3.04 -4.25
CA GLY A 62 -1.51 -2.32 -5.48
C GLY A 62 -3.01 -2.06 -5.64
N VAL A 63 -3.70 -1.39 -4.71
CA VAL A 63 -3.25 -0.66 -3.52
C VAL A 63 -4.15 -0.94 -2.31
N LEU A 64 -3.78 -0.44 -1.13
CA LEU A 64 -4.67 -0.33 0.03
C LEU A 64 -5.43 1.02 0.00
N PRO A 65 -6.75 1.03 0.25
CA PRO A 65 -7.53 2.26 0.37
C PRO A 65 -7.18 3.02 1.66
N ILE A 66 -7.10 4.35 1.59
CA ILE A 66 -6.78 5.19 2.76
C ILE A 66 -7.97 5.42 3.70
N TYR A 67 -9.21 5.44 3.17
CA TYR A 67 -10.39 5.82 3.96
C TYR A 67 -10.84 4.83 5.04
N PRO A 68 -10.77 3.49 4.88
CA PRO A 68 -11.23 2.57 5.91
C PRO A 68 -10.23 2.38 7.06
N ARG A 69 -9.03 2.98 7.01
CA ARG A 69 -7.98 2.78 8.01
C ARG A 69 -7.29 4.10 8.34
N HIS A 70 -7.28 4.49 9.60
CA HIS A 70 -6.55 5.68 10.05
C HIS A 70 -5.05 5.58 9.69
N PRO A 71 -4.36 6.69 9.32
CA PRO A 71 -2.95 6.63 8.88
C PRO A 71 -1.99 6.04 9.93
N THR A 72 -2.28 6.22 11.23
CA THR A 72 -1.48 5.60 12.30
C THR A 72 -1.55 4.06 12.26
N ALA A 73 -2.74 3.50 12.05
CA ALA A 73 -2.95 2.07 11.90
C ALA A 73 -2.34 1.53 10.60
N MET A 74 -2.32 2.34 9.52
CA MET A 74 -1.63 1.98 8.29
C MET A 74 -0.11 1.92 8.49
N ALA A 75 0.48 2.88 9.19
CA ALA A 75 1.91 2.88 9.51
C ALA A 75 2.29 1.67 10.38
N GLN A 76 1.48 1.34 11.40
CA GLN A 76 1.70 0.14 12.22
C GLN A 76 1.69 -1.14 11.37
N MET A 77 0.66 -1.33 10.54
CA MET A 77 0.55 -2.48 9.65
C MET A 77 1.75 -2.57 8.68
N ALA A 78 2.13 -1.44 8.08
CA ALA A 78 3.24 -1.39 7.13
C ALA A 78 4.57 -1.76 7.79
N ALA A 79 4.85 -1.22 8.99
CA ALA A 79 6.05 -1.57 9.74
C ALA A 79 6.09 -3.06 10.11
N SER A 80 4.96 -3.64 10.54
CA SER A 80 4.88 -5.07 10.85
C SER A 80 5.11 -5.96 9.63
N LEU A 81 4.55 -5.61 8.46
CA LEU A 81 4.81 -6.36 7.22
C LEU A 81 6.25 -6.20 6.73
N ASP A 82 6.82 -5.01 6.88
CA ASP A 82 8.21 -4.75 6.53
C ASP A 82 9.17 -5.58 7.40
N GLU A 83 8.93 -5.63 8.71
CA GLU A 83 9.67 -6.51 9.62
C GLU A 83 9.49 -7.99 9.25
N LEU A 84 8.25 -8.45 9.10
CA LEU A 84 7.91 -9.85 8.78
C LEU A 84 8.52 -10.30 7.45
N SER A 85 8.55 -9.41 6.45
CA SER A 85 9.11 -9.69 5.13
C SER A 85 10.62 -9.47 5.07
N ASN A 86 11.26 -9.11 6.18
CA ASN A 86 12.66 -8.74 6.22
C ASN A 86 13.03 -7.60 5.24
N GLY A 87 12.21 -6.56 5.13
CA GLY A 87 12.48 -5.35 4.33
C GLY A 87 12.04 -5.41 2.88
N ARG A 88 11.23 -6.41 2.54
CA ARG A 88 10.78 -6.67 1.17
C ARG A 88 9.45 -5.97 0.85
N PHE A 89 8.80 -5.39 1.85
CA PHE A 89 7.47 -4.80 1.70
C PHE A 89 7.51 -3.46 0.97
N ILE A 90 6.49 -3.20 0.16
CA ILE A 90 6.23 -1.94 -0.54
C ILE A 90 4.79 -1.54 -0.24
N LEU A 91 4.59 -0.38 0.38
CA LEU A 91 3.27 0.11 0.72
C LEU A 91 2.71 0.93 -0.45
N GLY A 92 1.84 0.34 -1.27
CA GLY A 92 1.03 1.11 -2.21
C GLY A 92 -0.33 1.47 -1.62
N ILE A 93 -0.69 2.75 -1.65
CA ILE A 93 -1.97 3.28 -1.14
C ILE A 93 -2.71 4.11 -2.20
N GLY A 94 -4.02 4.23 -2.06
CA GLY A 94 -4.86 4.99 -2.98
C GLY A 94 -6.19 5.41 -2.37
N VAL A 95 -6.91 6.28 -3.09
CA VAL A 95 -8.22 6.80 -2.66
C VAL A 95 -9.38 5.85 -3.00
N SER A 96 -9.12 4.76 -3.74
CA SER A 96 -10.15 3.85 -4.26
C SER A 96 -11.15 4.56 -5.20
N HIS A 97 -12.20 3.85 -5.60
CA HIS A 97 -13.24 4.36 -6.50
C HIS A 97 -14.47 4.82 -5.70
N LYS A 98 -15.15 5.87 -6.21
CA LYS A 98 -16.36 6.43 -5.60
C LYS A 98 -17.44 5.39 -5.32
N VAL A 99 -17.67 4.46 -6.26
CA VAL A 99 -18.64 3.36 -6.10
C VAL A 99 -18.34 2.49 -4.88
N THR A 100 -17.06 2.25 -4.60
CA THR A 100 -16.63 1.47 -3.44
C THR A 100 -16.72 2.29 -2.17
N VAL A 101 -16.13 3.49 -2.15
CA VAL A 101 -16.03 4.32 -0.94
C VAL A 101 -17.41 4.78 -0.47
N GLU A 102 -18.21 5.37 -1.36
CA GLU A 102 -19.52 5.91 -1.01
C GLU A 102 -20.63 4.86 -1.10
N GLY A 103 -20.61 4.02 -2.14
CA GLY A 103 -21.67 3.06 -2.39
C GLY A 103 -21.60 1.82 -1.51
N MET A 104 -20.42 1.20 -1.37
CA MET A 104 -20.28 -0.06 -0.62
C MET A 104 -19.95 0.16 0.85
N TRP A 105 -19.10 1.13 1.18
CA TRP A 105 -18.63 1.37 2.55
C TRP A 105 -19.38 2.48 3.28
N GLY A 106 -20.16 3.31 2.57
CA GLY A 106 -20.88 4.45 3.16
C GLY A 106 -19.96 5.56 3.68
N LEU A 107 -18.70 5.62 3.22
CA LEU A 107 -17.73 6.65 3.55
C LEU A 107 -17.83 7.81 2.54
N LYS A 108 -17.12 8.91 2.81
CA LYS A 108 -17.07 10.07 1.91
C LYS A 108 -15.76 10.12 1.14
N LEU A 109 -15.82 10.31 -0.17
CA LEU A 109 -14.66 10.58 -1.02
C LEU A 109 -14.64 12.08 -1.34
N GLU A 110 -14.09 12.86 -0.41
CA GLU A 110 -13.97 14.32 -0.54
C GLU A 110 -12.49 14.72 -0.53
N HIS A 111 -12.13 15.74 -1.32
CA HIS A 111 -10.76 16.29 -1.38
C HIS A 111 -9.63 15.23 -1.46
N PRO A 112 -9.63 14.34 -2.47
CA PRO A 112 -8.75 13.17 -2.49
C PRO A 112 -7.26 13.52 -2.49
N VAL A 113 -6.86 14.62 -3.12
CA VAL A 113 -5.45 15.07 -3.17
C VAL A 113 -4.99 15.61 -1.81
N GLU A 114 -5.78 16.48 -1.17
CA GLU A 114 -5.49 16.99 0.18
C GLU A 114 -5.47 15.85 1.20
N SER A 115 -6.50 14.98 1.17
CA SER A 115 -6.60 13.78 2.02
C SER A 115 -5.37 12.88 1.89
N MET A 116 -4.93 12.60 0.66
CA MET A 116 -3.76 11.75 0.43
C MET A 116 -2.47 12.40 0.94
N ARG A 117 -2.29 13.71 0.76
CA ARG A 117 -1.11 14.44 1.24
C ARG A 117 -0.98 14.35 2.76
N GLU A 118 -2.06 14.63 3.48
CA GLU A 118 -2.09 14.53 4.95
C GLU A 118 -1.83 13.09 5.40
N TYR A 119 -2.47 12.12 4.74
CA TYR A 119 -2.34 10.70 5.06
C TYR A 119 -0.91 10.18 4.90
N VAL A 120 -0.28 10.44 3.74
CA VAL A 120 1.11 10.04 3.48
C VAL A 120 2.06 10.70 4.46
N SER A 121 1.85 11.97 4.78
CA SER A 121 2.70 12.71 5.72
C SER A 121 2.70 12.04 7.10
N ILE A 122 1.52 11.69 7.62
CA ILE A 122 1.40 10.99 8.91
C ILE A 122 2.04 9.60 8.85
N VAL A 123 1.78 8.84 7.78
CA VAL A 123 2.33 7.48 7.62
C VAL A 123 3.86 7.52 7.56
N ARG A 124 4.42 8.40 6.72
CA ARG A 124 5.88 8.54 6.53
C ARG A 124 6.55 9.02 7.82
N ALA A 125 6.00 10.01 8.51
CA ALA A 125 6.55 10.47 9.79
C ALA A 125 6.58 9.33 10.83
N GLY A 126 5.51 8.54 10.95
CA GLY A 126 5.50 7.35 11.81
C GLY A 126 6.57 6.31 11.45
N LEU A 127 6.78 6.03 10.17
CA LEU A 127 7.73 5.02 9.69
C LEU A 127 9.19 5.47 9.71
N VAL A 128 9.46 6.77 9.55
CA VAL A 128 10.83 7.33 9.48
C VAL A 128 11.22 7.92 10.83
N GLU A 129 10.45 8.88 11.33
CA GLU A 129 10.74 9.67 12.53
C GLU A 129 10.24 8.99 13.81
N GLY A 130 9.29 8.05 13.69
CA GLY A 130 8.75 7.32 14.85
C GLY A 130 7.69 8.09 15.60
N ALA A 131 7.25 9.20 15.05
CA ALA A 131 6.20 10.01 15.60
C ALA A 131 5.56 10.79 14.47
N ALA A 132 4.30 11.17 14.64
CA ALA A 132 3.71 12.24 13.86
C ALA A 132 2.99 13.20 14.79
N SER A 133 3.12 14.48 14.49
CA SER A 133 2.38 15.57 15.12
C SER A 133 1.89 16.49 14.02
N LEU A 134 0.77 16.11 13.39
CA LEU A 134 0.17 16.81 12.26
C LEU A 134 -1.31 17.06 12.53
N GLU A 135 -1.74 18.29 12.31
CA GLU A 135 -3.14 18.70 12.34
C GLU A 135 -3.60 19.02 10.93
N GLY A 136 -4.39 18.12 10.34
CA GLY A 136 -4.91 18.22 8.98
C GLY A 136 -6.40 18.53 8.96
N LYS A 137 -6.94 18.86 7.78
CA LYS A 137 -8.38 19.03 7.60
C LYS A 137 -9.12 17.70 7.54
N HIS A 138 -8.47 16.66 7.04
CA HIS A 138 -9.04 15.33 6.81
C HIS A 138 -8.44 14.28 7.74
N PHE A 139 -7.13 14.35 7.99
CA PHE A 139 -6.44 13.45 8.92
C PHE A 139 -5.49 14.23 9.85
N SER A 140 -5.64 13.98 11.15
CA SER A 140 -4.75 14.47 12.20
C SER A 140 -4.17 13.31 12.98
N ALA A 141 -2.95 13.48 13.49
CA ALA A 141 -2.34 12.53 14.40
C ALA A 141 -1.30 13.17 15.31
N HIS A 142 -1.40 12.86 16.61
CA HIS A 142 -0.37 13.11 17.62
C HIS A 142 -0.03 11.78 18.28
N TRP A 143 1.04 11.15 17.81
CA TRP A 143 1.35 9.78 18.22
C TRP A 143 2.83 9.45 18.07
N THR A 144 3.25 8.39 18.74
CA THR A 144 4.60 7.84 18.68
C THR A 144 4.53 6.35 18.36
N TYR A 145 5.44 5.88 17.51
CA TYR A 145 5.68 4.47 17.20
C TYR A 145 6.97 4.02 17.89
N SER A 146 6.83 3.17 18.91
CA SER A 146 7.94 2.76 19.79
C SER A 146 8.66 1.48 19.35
N ALA A 147 8.08 0.70 18.45
CA ALA A 147 8.70 -0.54 17.98
C ALA A 147 9.86 -0.24 16.99
N PRO A 148 10.80 -1.18 16.81
CA PRO A 148 11.87 -1.04 15.82
C PRO A 148 11.33 -0.78 14.41
N ARG A 149 12.07 0.00 13.62
CA ARG A 149 11.70 0.37 12.27
C ARG A 149 12.95 0.54 11.40
N ARG A 150 12.82 0.24 10.10
CA ARG A 150 13.94 0.36 9.14
C ARG A 150 14.13 1.77 8.60
N GLY A 151 13.08 2.60 8.63
CA GLY A 151 13.12 4.00 8.19
C GLY A 151 13.19 4.21 6.67
N ASN A 152 13.11 3.16 5.85
CA ASN A 152 13.24 3.25 4.39
C ASN A 152 12.17 2.44 3.62
N LEU A 153 11.02 2.19 4.25
CA LEU A 153 9.89 1.46 3.64
C LEU A 153 9.31 2.28 2.47
N PRO A 154 9.36 1.78 1.22
CA PRO A 154 8.87 2.53 0.06
C PRO A 154 7.35 2.70 0.05
N ILE A 155 6.89 3.93 -0.18
CA ILE A 155 5.48 4.27 -0.28
C ILE A 155 5.15 4.64 -1.72
N MET A 156 4.23 3.92 -2.34
CA MET A 156 3.73 4.21 -3.69
C MET A 156 2.30 4.73 -3.66
N LEU A 157 1.96 5.64 -4.58
CA LEU A 157 0.60 6.16 -4.71
C LEU A 157 -0.08 5.66 -5.97
N SER A 158 -1.34 5.23 -5.84
CA SER A 158 -2.20 5.10 -7.01
C SER A 158 -2.63 6.49 -7.47
N ALA A 159 -2.31 6.82 -8.72
CA ALA A 159 -2.52 8.14 -9.29
C ALA A 159 -2.96 8.02 -10.75
N LEU A 160 -4.16 8.53 -11.07
CA LEU A 160 -4.70 8.56 -12.43
C LEU A 160 -5.11 9.97 -12.90
N SER A 161 -5.13 10.96 -12.01
CA SER A 161 -5.38 12.36 -12.37
C SER A 161 -4.06 13.13 -12.39
N PRO A 162 -3.93 14.19 -13.21
CA PRO A 162 -2.73 15.02 -13.23
C PRO A 162 -2.31 15.52 -11.85
N HIS A 163 -3.26 15.97 -11.02
CA HIS A 163 -2.96 16.49 -9.69
C HIS A 163 -2.52 15.39 -8.69
N MET A 164 -3.04 14.17 -8.83
CA MET A 164 -2.58 13.05 -8.01
C MET A 164 -1.20 12.56 -8.46
N LEU A 165 -0.90 12.62 -9.75
CA LEU A 165 0.43 12.33 -10.28
C LEU A 165 1.47 13.35 -9.82
N GLU A 166 1.12 14.64 -9.85
CA GLU A 166 1.96 15.73 -9.32
C GLU A 166 2.24 15.50 -7.82
N LEU A 167 1.20 15.25 -7.02
CA LEU A 167 1.37 14.89 -5.61
C LEU A 167 2.29 13.67 -5.43
N ALA A 168 2.09 12.62 -6.22
CA ALA A 168 2.92 11.42 -6.12
C ALA A 168 4.39 11.71 -6.43
N GLY A 169 4.69 12.61 -7.38
CA GLY A 169 6.05 13.09 -7.64
C GLY A 169 6.68 13.86 -6.47
N GLU A 170 5.87 14.47 -5.62
CA GLU A 170 6.34 15.22 -4.44
C GLU A 170 6.59 14.34 -3.21
N VAL A 171 5.69 13.39 -2.91
CA VAL A 171 5.66 12.72 -1.59
C VAL A 171 5.86 11.20 -1.61
N ALA A 172 5.85 10.58 -2.79
CA ALA A 172 5.89 9.12 -2.95
C ALA A 172 7.21 8.65 -3.58
N ASP A 173 7.53 7.38 -3.37
CA ASP A 173 8.68 6.70 -3.96
C ASP A 173 8.34 6.10 -5.35
N GLY A 174 7.09 6.24 -5.79
CA GLY A 174 6.63 5.84 -7.12
C GLY A 174 5.11 5.84 -7.27
N VAL A 175 4.64 5.49 -8.47
CA VAL A 175 3.21 5.46 -8.83
C VAL A 175 2.74 4.06 -9.20
N VAL A 176 1.51 3.73 -8.79
CA VAL A 176 0.78 2.54 -9.24
C VAL A 176 -0.31 2.99 -10.22
N LEU A 177 -0.07 2.74 -11.50
CA LEU A 177 -1.02 3.04 -12.58
C LEU A 177 -1.97 1.85 -12.79
N TRP A 178 -3.21 2.13 -13.20
CA TRP A 178 -4.23 1.11 -13.46
C TRP A 178 -4.77 1.25 -14.89
N MET A 179 -4.59 0.19 -15.69
CA MET A 179 -5.06 0.10 -17.08
C MET A 179 -4.63 1.27 -17.98
N CYS A 180 -3.42 1.80 -17.76
CA CYS A 180 -2.83 2.84 -18.59
C CYS A 180 -2.19 2.25 -19.85
N GLY A 181 -2.53 2.79 -21.02
CA GLY A 181 -1.84 2.47 -22.27
C GLY A 181 -0.52 3.24 -22.41
N PRO A 182 0.30 2.94 -23.44
CA PRO A 182 1.59 3.61 -23.64
C PRO A 182 1.54 5.12 -23.86
N ALA A 183 0.37 5.67 -24.20
CA ALA A 183 0.15 7.09 -24.48
C ALA A 183 -0.36 7.89 -23.26
N TYR A 184 -0.55 7.23 -22.12
CA TYR A 184 -0.94 7.87 -20.86
C TYR A 184 0.26 8.60 -20.26
#